data_AF-L7ULL7-F1
#
_entry.id   AF-L7ULL7-F1
#
_cell.length_a   1.000
_cell.length_b   1.000
_cell.length_c   1.000
_cell.angle_alpha   90.00
_cell.angle_beta   90.00
_cell.angle_gamma   90.00
#
_symmetry.space_group_name_H-M   'P 1'
#
loop_
_entity.id
_entity.type
_entity.pdbx_description
1 polymer ?
#
loop_
_entity_poly.entity_id
_entity_poly.type
_entity_poly.pdbx_seq_one_letter_code
_entity_poly.pdbx_strand_id
1 'polypeptide(L)'
;MAVLPLPARNPAEAAFIREMQEEHFSEIEFLLEQRQTRLLDETSQWEDLADLEERLAAHVDAMRIQPDMSVPLAQEGLADGDEPRLMAAVYVLASVVEEGELEGLFQEMEDTAEDLVPVWTQALALAERPGLLKWLGPLLRSSRDEVRVAAVRIIGRRLEGGAELLVPLLDSPSAEVRGAAAWSLAQLGHAPASAVLENLLHAPSGSEWAELALAALCLGSSRVLPLCRTMGRAGGANSRDLPRLLALAGDERDWPMLQQLKARPDTALAALEAMGILGAVEAIPCLMDELAGDAREHRLVAAGALNLMTGAGLQQVVQVPTEDEDDPPRELRLPSTDRAVWEQWWKEHRSRFQGIKRARLGKPYAVESSLEELASPESSRETRKRAWAELAIRSRHHVGMDVEGPVLGQKQGLAEWRKHLRR
;
A
#
# COMPACT_ATOMS: atom_id res chain seq x y z
N MET A 1 -16.40 -20.44 -45.39
CA MET A 1 -15.58 -21.66 -45.24
C MET A 1 -16.03 -22.33 -43.96
N ALA A 2 -16.60 -23.53 -44.04
CA ALA A 2 -16.92 -24.31 -42.85
C ALA A 2 -15.60 -24.71 -42.17
N VAL A 3 -15.43 -24.31 -40.90
CA VAL A 3 -14.34 -24.81 -40.07
C VAL A 3 -14.61 -26.30 -39.87
N LEU A 4 -13.77 -27.14 -40.46
CA LEU A 4 -13.81 -28.57 -40.20
C LEU A 4 -13.56 -28.79 -38.70
N PRO A 5 -14.38 -29.60 -37.99
CA PRO A 5 -14.12 -29.89 -36.60
C PRO A 5 -12.71 -30.50 -36.49
N LEU A 6 -11.89 -29.94 -35.60
CA LEU A 6 -10.61 -30.53 -35.25
C LEU A 6 -10.85 -32.00 -34.86
N PRO A 7 -10.01 -32.95 -35.32
CA PRO A 7 -10.15 -34.34 -34.93
C PRO A 7 -10.13 -34.44 -33.40
N ALA A 8 -10.94 -35.33 -32.84
CA ALA A 8 -10.93 -35.61 -31.40
C ALA A 8 -9.49 -35.90 -30.96
N ARG A 9 -8.98 -35.14 -29.98
CA ARG A 9 -7.60 -35.29 -29.49
C ARG A 9 -7.36 -36.73 -29.04
N ASN A 10 -6.17 -37.24 -29.34
CA ASN A 10 -5.74 -38.53 -28.81
C ASN A 10 -5.76 -38.46 -27.27
N PRO A 11 -6.37 -39.43 -26.54
CA PRO A 11 -6.40 -39.41 -25.08
C PRO A 11 -5.02 -39.22 -24.43
N ALA A 12 -3.96 -39.77 -25.01
CA ALA A 12 -2.59 -39.59 -24.52
C ALA A 12 -2.09 -38.15 -24.69
N GLU A 13 -2.45 -37.49 -25.79
CA GLU A 13 -2.12 -36.08 -26.04
C GLU A 13 -2.92 -35.16 -25.11
N ALA A 14 -4.21 -35.46 -24.89
CA ALA A 14 -5.04 -34.72 -23.95
C ALA A 14 -4.52 -34.83 -22.49
N ALA A 15 -4.08 -36.02 -22.08
CA ALA A 15 -3.47 -36.25 -20.77
C ALA A 15 -2.15 -35.47 -20.61
N PHE A 16 -1.27 -35.53 -21.62
CA PHE A 16 -0.01 -34.78 -21.63
C PHE A 16 -0.23 -33.27 -21.55
N ILE A 17 -1.19 -32.73 -22.31
CA ILE A 17 -1.55 -31.31 -22.25
C ILE A 17 -2.09 -30.95 -20.86
N ARG A 18 -2.93 -31.80 -20.26
CA ARG A 18 -3.45 -31.55 -18.90
C ARG A 18 -2.32 -31.49 -17.87
N GLU A 19 -1.39 -32.44 -17.91
CA GLU A 19 -0.21 -32.46 -17.02
C GLU A 19 0.60 -31.15 -17.15
N MET A 20 0.87 -30.68 -18.36
CA MET A 20 1.53 -29.39 -18.57
C MET A 20 0.73 -28.20 -18.01
N GLN A 21 -0.60 -28.22 -18.12
CA GLN A 21 -1.44 -27.15 -17.59
C GLN A 21 -1.48 -27.19 -16.05
N GLU A 22 -1.45 -28.37 -15.45
CA GLU A 22 -1.31 -28.56 -14.00
C GLU A 22 0.04 -27.97 -13.51
N GLU A 23 1.14 -28.23 -14.20
CA GLU A 23 2.45 -27.63 -13.90
C GLU A 23 2.42 -26.10 -13.97
N HIS A 24 1.84 -25.52 -15.04
CA HIS A 24 1.72 -24.07 -15.17
C HIS A 24 0.85 -23.46 -14.07
N PHE A 25 -0.25 -24.12 -13.70
CA PHE A 25 -1.13 -23.65 -12.63
C PHE A 25 -0.41 -23.67 -11.27
N SER A 26 0.30 -24.75 -10.94
CA SER A 26 1.10 -24.86 -9.72
C SER A 26 2.24 -23.84 -9.67
N GLU A 27 2.87 -23.53 -10.80
CA GLU A 27 3.91 -22.49 -10.84
C GLU A 27 3.32 -21.09 -10.66
N ILE A 28 2.12 -20.81 -11.18
CA ILE A 28 1.39 -19.55 -10.92
C ILE A 28 1.05 -19.41 -9.43
N GLU A 29 0.57 -20.48 -8.79
CA GLU A 29 0.30 -20.54 -7.35
C GLU A 29 1.56 -20.16 -6.55
N PHE A 30 2.68 -20.84 -6.82
CA PHE A 30 3.96 -20.57 -6.18
C PHE A 30 4.47 -19.13 -6.40
N LEU A 31 4.37 -18.62 -7.62
CA LEU A 31 4.84 -17.27 -7.96
C LEU A 31 4.02 -16.17 -7.28
N LEU A 32 2.70 -16.35 -7.17
CA LEU A 32 1.81 -15.40 -6.48
C LEU A 32 2.09 -15.37 -4.97
N GLU A 33 2.30 -16.53 -4.34
CA GLU A 33 2.70 -16.63 -2.93
C GLU A 33 4.07 -15.99 -2.69
N GLN A 34 5.05 -16.27 -3.56
CA GLN A 34 6.38 -15.66 -3.46
C GLN A 34 6.32 -14.13 -3.61
N ARG A 35 5.45 -13.63 -4.52
CA ARG A 35 5.23 -12.21 -4.70
C ARG A 35 4.68 -11.57 -3.42
N GLN A 36 3.68 -12.18 -2.78
CA GLN A 36 3.10 -11.68 -1.53
C GLN A 36 4.13 -11.65 -0.40
N THR A 37 4.91 -12.74 -0.27
CA THR A 37 5.99 -12.86 0.73
C THR A 37 7.03 -11.76 0.56
N ARG A 38 7.52 -11.52 -0.67
CA ARG A 38 8.52 -10.47 -0.95
C ARG A 38 7.98 -9.06 -0.79
N LEU A 39 6.68 -8.83 -1.03
CA LEU A 39 6.05 -7.54 -0.80
C LEU A 39 6.00 -7.16 0.69
N LEU A 40 5.93 -8.17 1.57
CA LEU A 40 5.93 -8.00 3.03
C LEU A 40 7.32 -8.00 3.65
N ASP A 41 8.32 -8.56 2.96
CA ASP A 41 9.71 -8.58 3.42
C ASP A 41 10.35 -7.19 3.30
N GLU A 42 10.66 -6.57 4.44
CA GLU A 42 11.31 -5.26 4.50
C GLU A 42 12.75 -5.25 3.96
N THR A 43 13.34 -6.43 3.71
CA THR A 43 14.70 -6.55 3.16
C THR A 43 14.75 -6.77 1.65
N SER A 44 13.61 -7.10 1.03
CA SER A 44 13.48 -7.31 -0.41
C SER A 44 13.41 -6.00 -1.16
N GLN A 45 14.03 -5.92 -2.34
CA GLN A 45 13.83 -4.78 -3.22
C GLN A 45 12.52 -4.93 -3.97
N TRP A 46 11.70 -3.88 -3.99
CA TRP A 46 10.39 -3.96 -4.67
C TRP A 46 10.51 -4.17 -6.18
N GLU A 47 11.65 -3.81 -6.78
CA GLU A 47 11.92 -4.02 -8.20
C GLU A 47 12.17 -5.50 -8.55
N ASP A 48 12.59 -6.33 -7.58
CA ASP A 48 12.83 -7.78 -7.75
C ASP A 48 11.53 -8.55 -8.00
N LEU A 49 10.37 -7.92 -7.78
CA LEU A 49 9.07 -8.49 -8.15
C LEU A 49 8.89 -8.54 -9.67
N ALA A 50 9.62 -7.75 -10.45
CA ALA A 50 9.48 -7.71 -11.91
C ALA A 50 9.79 -9.08 -12.55
N ASP A 51 10.84 -9.75 -12.09
CA ASP A 51 11.24 -11.07 -12.61
C ASP A 51 10.18 -12.14 -12.29
N LEU A 52 9.49 -12.01 -11.15
CA LEU A 52 8.39 -12.90 -10.79
C LEU A 52 7.16 -12.61 -11.66
N GLU A 53 6.84 -11.33 -11.87
CA GLU A 53 5.71 -10.90 -12.70
C GLU A 53 5.91 -11.32 -14.18
N GLU A 54 7.14 -11.27 -14.71
CA GLU A 54 7.44 -11.76 -16.07
C GLU A 54 7.21 -13.29 -16.20
N ARG A 55 7.69 -14.07 -15.22
CA ARG A 55 7.44 -15.52 -15.19
C ARG A 55 5.96 -15.84 -15.05
N LEU A 56 5.26 -15.11 -14.17
CA LEU A 56 3.83 -15.25 -13.95
C LEU A 56 3.05 -15.01 -15.25
N ALA A 57 3.39 -13.94 -15.99
CA ALA A 57 2.78 -13.65 -17.29
C ALA A 57 3.04 -14.77 -18.31
N ALA A 58 4.25 -15.33 -18.36
CA ALA A 58 4.58 -16.42 -19.29
C ALA A 58 3.75 -17.70 -19.02
N HIS A 59 3.51 -18.04 -17.75
CA HIS A 59 2.66 -19.19 -17.39
C HIS A 59 1.18 -18.93 -17.72
N VAL A 60 0.68 -17.72 -17.48
CA VAL A 60 -0.68 -17.34 -17.89
C VAL A 60 -0.85 -17.40 -19.41
N ASP A 61 0.14 -16.93 -20.17
CA ASP A 61 0.11 -17.01 -21.63
C ASP A 61 0.11 -18.47 -22.12
N ALA A 62 0.88 -19.35 -21.48
CA ALA A 62 0.85 -20.78 -21.78
C ALA A 62 -0.52 -21.41 -21.47
N MET A 63 -1.19 -20.99 -20.41
CA MET A 63 -2.55 -21.42 -20.09
C MET A 63 -3.58 -20.90 -21.09
N ARG A 64 -3.43 -19.65 -21.56
CA ARG A 64 -4.29 -19.02 -22.57
C ARG A 64 -4.30 -19.75 -23.91
N ILE A 65 -3.26 -20.53 -24.23
CA ILE A 65 -3.20 -21.34 -25.46
C ILE A 65 -4.17 -22.54 -25.39
N GLN A 66 -4.53 -23.02 -24.20
CA GLN A 66 -5.35 -24.22 -23.97
C GLN A 66 -6.52 -23.97 -23.00
N PRO A 67 -7.43 -23.02 -23.31
CA PRO A 67 -8.52 -22.64 -22.40
C PRO A 67 -9.45 -23.81 -22.04
N ASP A 68 -9.67 -24.74 -22.99
CA ASP A 68 -10.48 -25.96 -22.78
C ASP A 68 -9.96 -26.86 -21.64
N MET A 69 -8.69 -26.73 -21.27
CA MET A 69 -8.07 -27.45 -20.15
C MET A 69 -7.78 -26.54 -18.96
N SER A 70 -7.29 -25.32 -19.23
CA SER A 70 -6.86 -24.40 -18.20
C SER A 70 -8.02 -23.82 -17.39
N VAL A 71 -9.17 -23.58 -18.02
CA VAL A 71 -10.36 -23.03 -17.35
C VAL A 71 -10.98 -24.06 -16.40
N PRO A 72 -11.24 -25.33 -16.78
CA PRO A 72 -11.69 -26.35 -15.84
C PRO A 72 -10.72 -26.56 -14.67
N LEU A 73 -9.41 -26.56 -14.93
CA LEU A 73 -8.40 -26.69 -13.89
C LEU A 73 -8.46 -25.52 -12.88
N ALA A 74 -8.60 -24.29 -13.36
CA ALA A 74 -8.74 -23.13 -12.47
C ALA A 74 -10.10 -23.15 -11.73
N GLN A 75 -11.18 -23.66 -12.35
CA GLN A 75 -12.46 -23.88 -11.67
C GLN A 75 -12.35 -24.93 -10.55
N GLU A 76 -11.59 -26.01 -10.75
CA GLU A 76 -11.24 -26.96 -9.69
C GLU A 76 -10.51 -26.26 -8.54
N GLY A 77 -9.58 -25.35 -8.86
CA GLY A 77 -8.87 -24.53 -7.87
C GLY A 77 -9.76 -23.58 -7.07
N LEU A 78 -10.80 -22.98 -7.69
CA LEU A 78 -11.79 -22.17 -6.97
C LEU A 78 -12.55 -22.99 -5.91
N ALA A 79 -12.86 -24.26 -6.24
CA ALA A 79 -13.65 -25.14 -5.38
C ALA A 79 -12.87 -25.73 -4.19
N ASP A 80 -11.54 -25.76 -4.28
CA ASP A 80 -10.66 -26.33 -3.25
C ASP A 80 -10.61 -25.47 -1.97
N GLY A 81 -10.74 -24.16 -2.11
CA GLY A 81 -10.85 -23.21 -1.00
C GLY A 81 -9.54 -22.90 -0.25
N ASP A 82 -8.43 -23.55 -0.60
CA ASP A 82 -7.09 -23.21 -0.12
C ASP A 82 -6.64 -21.84 -0.67
N GLU A 83 -6.16 -20.93 0.19
CA GLU A 83 -5.95 -19.53 -0.19
C GLU A 83 -4.95 -19.31 -1.34
N PRO A 84 -3.73 -19.92 -1.34
CA PRO A 84 -2.80 -19.83 -2.46
C PRO A 84 -3.42 -20.33 -3.77
N ARG A 85 -4.05 -21.51 -3.72
CA ARG A 85 -4.68 -22.15 -4.88
C ARG A 85 -5.86 -21.35 -5.41
N LEU A 86 -6.67 -20.79 -4.52
CA LEU A 86 -7.76 -19.87 -4.84
C LEU A 86 -7.23 -18.60 -5.50
N MET A 87 -6.14 -18.00 -4.99
CA MET A 87 -5.54 -16.82 -5.59
C MET A 87 -5.10 -17.08 -7.03
N ALA A 88 -4.43 -18.21 -7.27
CA ALA A 88 -4.04 -18.66 -8.60
C ALA A 88 -5.26 -18.88 -9.51
N ALA A 89 -6.29 -19.56 -9.02
CA ALA A 89 -7.53 -19.81 -9.76
C ALA A 89 -8.22 -18.51 -10.20
N VAL A 90 -8.44 -17.57 -9.29
CA VAL A 90 -9.06 -16.28 -9.61
C VAL A 90 -8.20 -15.49 -10.59
N TYR A 91 -6.88 -15.44 -10.39
CA TYR A 91 -5.96 -14.73 -11.27
C TYR A 91 -5.95 -15.31 -12.69
N VAL A 92 -5.90 -16.63 -12.82
CA VAL A 92 -5.95 -17.34 -14.10
C VAL A 92 -7.29 -17.11 -14.79
N LEU A 93 -8.42 -17.29 -14.09
CA LEU A 93 -9.73 -17.10 -14.70
C LEU A 93 -9.92 -15.67 -15.17
N ALA A 94 -9.60 -14.68 -14.34
CA ALA A 94 -9.65 -13.26 -14.72
C ALA A 94 -8.76 -12.95 -15.94
N SER A 95 -7.68 -13.69 -16.12
CA SER A 95 -6.75 -13.48 -17.22
C SER A 95 -7.15 -14.23 -18.49
N VAL A 96 -7.59 -15.48 -18.39
CA VAL A 96 -7.71 -16.42 -19.52
C VAL A 96 -9.10 -16.49 -20.12
N VAL A 97 -10.18 -16.47 -19.31
CA VAL A 97 -11.55 -16.74 -19.80
C VAL A 97 -12.03 -15.73 -20.84
N GLU A 98 -12.97 -16.11 -21.69
CA GLU A 98 -13.55 -15.18 -22.64
C GLU A 98 -14.39 -14.10 -21.93
N GLU A 99 -14.60 -12.95 -22.59
CA GLU A 99 -15.36 -11.84 -21.98
C GLU A 99 -16.75 -12.27 -21.47
N GLY A 100 -17.41 -13.19 -22.19
CA GLY A 100 -18.74 -13.71 -21.83
C GLY A 100 -18.77 -14.57 -20.57
N GLU A 101 -17.63 -15.06 -20.10
CA GLU A 101 -17.53 -15.95 -18.94
C GLU A 101 -17.18 -15.20 -17.64
N LEU A 102 -16.74 -13.94 -17.76
CA LEU A 102 -16.41 -13.11 -16.60
C LEU A 102 -17.61 -12.84 -15.70
N GLU A 103 -18.83 -12.82 -16.23
CA GLU A 103 -20.03 -12.65 -15.40
C GLU A 103 -20.14 -13.75 -14.34
N GLY A 104 -19.82 -15.00 -14.68
CA GLY A 104 -19.77 -16.10 -13.72
C GLY A 104 -18.70 -15.88 -12.65
N LEU A 105 -17.50 -15.46 -13.03
CA LEU A 105 -16.40 -15.21 -12.09
C LEU A 105 -16.75 -14.16 -11.02
N PHE A 106 -17.40 -13.06 -11.42
CA PHE A 106 -17.78 -12.01 -10.47
C PHE A 106 -19.03 -12.38 -9.66
N GLN A 107 -19.89 -13.28 -10.15
CA GLN A 107 -20.95 -13.88 -9.35
C GLN A 107 -20.37 -14.79 -8.25
N GLU A 108 -19.36 -15.61 -8.58
CA GLU A 108 -18.64 -16.42 -7.58
C GLU A 108 -17.98 -15.53 -6.51
N MET A 109 -17.41 -14.38 -6.90
CA MET A 109 -16.89 -13.40 -5.94
C MET A 109 -17.99 -12.84 -5.01
N GLU A 110 -19.18 -12.55 -5.54
CA GLU A 110 -20.33 -12.08 -4.75
C GLU A 110 -20.79 -13.14 -3.73
N ASP A 111 -20.69 -14.42 -4.09
CA ASP A 111 -21.16 -15.55 -3.30
C ASP A 111 -20.08 -16.17 -2.38
N THR A 112 -18.82 -15.76 -2.52
CA THR A 112 -17.68 -16.33 -1.78
C THR A 112 -17.73 -16.04 -0.27
N ALA A 113 -17.06 -16.84 0.55
CA ALA A 113 -17.01 -16.62 2.00
C ALA A 113 -16.28 -15.30 2.34
N GLU A 114 -16.72 -14.60 3.40
CA GLU A 114 -16.19 -13.28 3.80
C GLU A 114 -14.67 -13.27 4.00
N ASP A 115 -14.13 -14.34 4.60
CA ASP A 115 -12.70 -14.55 4.86
C ASP A 115 -11.87 -14.73 3.59
N LEU A 116 -12.48 -15.18 2.49
CA LEU A 116 -11.82 -15.37 1.20
C LEU A 116 -11.87 -14.13 0.30
N VAL A 117 -12.77 -13.17 0.55
CA VAL A 117 -12.88 -11.91 -0.22
C VAL A 117 -11.54 -11.16 -0.37
N PRO A 118 -10.64 -11.08 0.63
CA PRO A 118 -9.31 -10.49 0.47
C PRO A 118 -8.44 -11.19 -0.59
N VAL A 119 -8.55 -12.51 -0.74
CA VAL A 119 -7.82 -13.29 -1.76
C VAL A 119 -8.31 -12.90 -3.16
N TRP A 120 -9.63 -12.85 -3.35
CA TRP A 120 -10.25 -12.36 -4.59
C TRP A 120 -9.82 -10.93 -4.92
N THR A 121 -9.81 -10.05 -3.92
CA THR A 121 -9.40 -8.65 -4.06
C THR A 121 -7.96 -8.54 -4.56
N GLN A 122 -7.06 -9.35 -4.03
CA GLN A 122 -5.65 -9.37 -4.42
C GLN A 122 -5.47 -9.89 -5.85
N ALA A 123 -6.05 -11.04 -6.18
CA ALA A 123 -5.97 -11.64 -7.51
C ALA A 123 -6.51 -10.71 -8.60
N LEU A 124 -7.72 -10.15 -8.40
CA LEU A 124 -8.38 -9.26 -9.37
C LEU A 124 -7.70 -7.90 -9.49
N ALA A 125 -7.02 -7.42 -8.45
CA ALA A 125 -6.20 -6.21 -8.54
C ALA A 125 -4.93 -6.42 -9.39
N LEU A 126 -4.40 -7.65 -9.44
CA LEU A 126 -3.20 -8.00 -10.21
C LEU A 126 -3.48 -8.45 -11.65
N ALA A 127 -4.68 -8.98 -11.94
CA ALA A 127 -5.01 -9.51 -13.26
C ALA A 127 -4.71 -8.53 -14.41
N GLU A 128 -3.97 -8.95 -15.43
CA GLU A 128 -3.55 -8.07 -16.54
C GLU A 128 -4.64 -7.91 -17.64
N ARG A 129 -5.92 -8.00 -17.27
CA ARG A 129 -7.05 -7.78 -18.17
C ARG A 129 -7.62 -6.37 -17.99
N PRO A 130 -7.58 -5.50 -19.02
CA PRO A 130 -8.25 -4.20 -18.94
C PRO A 130 -9.77 -4.35 -18.95
N GLY A 131 -10.48 -3.39 -18.36
CA GLY A 131 -11.93 -3.24 -18.52
C GLY A 131 -12.76 -4.01 -17.50
N LEU A 132 -12.16 -4.50 -16.40
CA LEU A 132 -12.89 -5.22 -15.36
C LEU A 132 -13.97 -4.38 -14.68
N LEU A 133 -13.91 -3.05 -14.82
CA LEU A 133 -14.87 -2.09 -14.28
C LEU A 133 -16.33 -2.44 -14.63
N LYS A 134 -16.59 -3.02 -15.82
CA LYS A 134 -17.92 -3.45 -16.26
C LYS A 134 -18.57 -4.45 -15.30
N TRP A 135 -17.80 -5.39 -14.76
CA TRP A 135 -18.29 -6.42 -13.85
C TRP A 135 -18.13 -6.05 -12.37
N LEU A 136 -17.18 -5.16 -12.05
CA LEU A 136 -17.05 -4.58 -10.70
C LEU A 136 -18.21 -3.62 -10.37
N GLY A 137 -18.75 -2.92 -11.36
CA GLY A 137 -19.83 -1.94 -11.18
C GLY A 137 -21.09 -2.47 -10.49
N PRO A 138 -21.61 -3.66 -10.85
CA PRO A 138 -22.67 -4.36 -10.10
C PRO A 138 -22.32 -4.62 -8.63
N LEU A 139 -21.11 -5.09 -8.33
CA LEU A 139 -20.67 -5.42 -6.97
C LEU A 139 -20.63 -4.20 -6.02
N LEU A 140 -20.50 -2.98 -6.56
CA LEU A 140 -20.65 -1.74 -5.77
C LEU A 140 -22.04 -1.58 -5.13
N ARG A 141 -23.04 -2.36 -5.58
CA ARG A 141 -24.40 -2.38 -5.04
C ARG A 141 -24.71 -3.67 -4.27
N SER A 142 -23.70 -4.50 -3.99
CA SER A 142 -23.85 -5.71 -3.18
C SER A 142 -24.50 -5.41 -1.82
N SER A 143 -25.33 -6.33 -1.35
CA SER A 143 -25.85 -6.30 0.03
C SER A 143 -24.77 -6.56 1.07
N ARG A 144 -23.61 -7.10 0.67
CA ARG A 144 -22.48 -7.47 1.51
C ARG A 144 -21.43 -6.36 1.52
N ASP A 145 -21.11 -5.86 2.70
CA ASP A 145 -20.22 -4.72 2.87
C ASP A 145 -18.79 -5.07 2.43
N GLU A 146 -18.33 -6.27 2.75
CA GLU A 146 -17.03 -6.81 2.39
C GLU A 146 -16.85 -6.90 0.86
N VAL A 147 -17.88 -7.29 0.11
CA VAL A 147 -17.86 -7.36 -1.35
C VAL A 147 -17.85 -5.96 -1.96
N ARG A 148 -18.65 -5.02 -1.41
CA ARG A 148 -18.58 -3.61 -1.83
C ARG A 148 -17.18 -3.03 -1.61
N VAL A 149 -16.58 -3.25 -0.44
CA VAL A 149 -15.21 -2.81 -0.12
C VAL A 149 -14.20 -3.41 -1.10
N ALA A 150 -14.29 -4.71 -1.39
CA ALA A 150 -13.43 -5.38 -2.35
C ALA A 150 -13.54 -4.78 -3.76
N ALA A 151 -14.76 -4.59 -4.27
CA ALA A 151 -14.98 -3.98 -5.57
C ALA A 151 -14.39 -2.57 -5.66
N VAL A 152 -14.61 -1.75 -4.63
CA VAL A 152 -14.03 -0.40 -4.52
C VAL A 152 -12.49 -0.45 -4.54
N ARG A 153 -11.87 -1.33 -3.74
CA ARG A 153 -10.42 -1.48 -3.66
C ARG A 153 -9.83 -1.94 -4.99
N ILE A 154 -10.46 -2.90 -5.68
CA ILE A 154 -10.01 -3.36 -6.99
C ILE A 154 -10.04 -2.18 -7.99
N ILE A 155 -11.14 -1.42 -8.05
CA ILE A 155 -11.24 -0.24 -8.93
C ILE A 155 -10.12 0.77 -8.64
N GLY A 156 -9.92 1.10 -7.37
CA GLY A 156 -8.88 2.05 -6.94
C GLY A 156 -7.47 1.60 -7.30
N ARG A 157 -7.13 0.33 -7.07
CA ARG A 157 -5.79 -0.23 -7.32
C ARG A 157 -5.48 -0.42 -8.81
N ARG A 158 -6.48 -0.77 -9.62
CA ARG A 158 -6.32 -0.95 -11.07
C ARG A 158 -6.20 0.35 -11.83
N LEU A 159 -6.65 1.47 -11.25
CA LEU A 159 -6.56 2.81 -11.84
C LEU A 159 -7.27 2.93 -13.21
N GLU A 160 -8.25 2.09 -13.49
CA GLU A 160 -9.00 2.04 -14.76
C GLU A 160 -10.15 3.06 -14.85
N GLY A 161 -10.14 4.09 -14.00
CA GLY A 161 -11.16 5.13 -13.93
C GLY A 161 -12.33 4.75 -13.01
N GLY A 162 -13.55 5.17 -13.38
CA GLY A 162 -14.76 4.85 -12.60
C GLY A 162 -14.94 5.66 -11.30
N ALA A 163 -14.17 6.72 -11.08
CA ALA A 163 -14.25 7.55 -9.86
C ALA A 163 -15.68 8.03 -9.54
N GLU A 164 -16.45 8.42 -10.55
CA GLU A 164 -17.84 8.87 -10.38
C GLU A 164 -18.76 7.78 -9.79
N LEU A 165 -18.44 6.49 -10.00
CA LEU A 165 -19.18 5.38 -9.42
C LEU A 165 -18.90 5.21 -7.92
N LEU A 166 -17.75 5.72 -7.46
CA LEU A 166 -17.32 5.61 -6.06
C LEU A 166 -17.83 6.77 -5.19
N VAL A 167 -18.13 7.94 -5.79
CA VAL A 167 -18.62 9.12 -5.05
C VAL A 167 -19.87 8.81 -4.21
N PRO A 168 -20.91 8.12 -4.72
CA PRO A 168 -22.09 7.78 -3.93
C PRO A 168 -21.79 6.89 -2.71
N LEU A 169 -20.70 6.13 -2.73
CA LEU A 169 -20.32 5.23 -1.64
C LEU A 169 -19.74 5.98 -0.43
N LEU A 170 -19.39 7.26 -0.58
CA LEU A 170 -19.04 8.15 0.53
C LEU A 170 -20.23 8.38 1.48
N ASP A 171 -21.47 8.19 1.02
CA ASP A 171 -22.69 8.28 1.83
C ASP A 171 -23.17 6.90 2.35
N SER A 172 -22.38 5.84 2.15
CA SER A 172 -22.69 4.50 2.65
C SER A 172 -22.90 4.51 4.17
N PRO A 173 -23.84 3.73 4.74
CA PRO A 173 -23.97 3.57 6.19
C PRO A 173 -22.74 2.87 6.80
N SER A 174 -22.05 2.05 6.02
CA SER A 174 -20.86 1.30 6.43
C SER A 174 -19.59 2.17 6.40
N ALA A 175 -18.92 2.30 7.55
CA ALA A 175 -17.68 3.07 7.69
C ALA A 175 -16.55 2.53 6.82
N GLU A 176 -16.44 1.21 6.71
CA GLU A 176 -15.41 0.53 5.90
C GLU A 176 -15.59 0.85 4.40
N VAL A 177 -16.82 0.85 3.92
CA VAL A 177 -17.14 1.24 2.54
C VAL A 177 -16.81 2.71 2.28
N ARG A 178 -17.13 3.61 3.22
CA ARG A 178 -16.77 5.04 3.10
C ARG A 178 -15.25 5.22 3.03
N GLY A 179 -14.51 4.57 3.92
CA GLY A 179 -13.04 4.60 3.97
C GLY A 179 -12.42 4.08 2.68
N ALA A 180 -12.87 2.91 2.20
CA ALA A 180 -12.42 2.31 0.95
C ALA A 180 -12.70 3.22 -0.26
N ALA A 181 -13.88 3.84 -0.31
CA ALA A 181 -14.28 4.75 -1.38
C ALA A 181 -13.41 6.02 -1.37
N ALA A 182 -13.21 6.62 -0.20
CA ALA A 182 -12.36 7.79 -0.05
C ALA A 182 -10.92 7.52 -0.50
N TRP A 183 -10.32 6.40 -0.05
CA TRP A 183 -8.96 6.04 -0.46
C TRP A 183 -8.86 5.74 -1.95
N SER A 184 -9.84 5.05 -2.53
CA SER A 184 -9.84 4.74 -3.96
C SER A 184 -10.03 6.00 -4.82
N LEU A 185 -10.86 6.95 -4.38
CA LEU A 185 -10.98 8.26 -5.01
C LEU A 185 -9.66 9.05 -4.96
N ALA A 186 -8.91 8.94 -3.86
CA ALA A 186 -7.57 9.52 -3.73
C ALA A 186 -6.55 8.87 -4.69
N GLN A 187 -6.55 7.54 -4.84
CA GLN A 187 -5.72 6.82 -5.81
C GLN A 187 -6.06 7.14 -7.27
N LEU A 188 -7.34 7.45 -7.54
CA LEU A 188 -7.82 7.88 -8.86
C LEU A 188 -7.62 9.38 -9.10
N GLY A 189 -7.20 10.15 -8.09
CA GLY A 189 -7.01 11.60 -8.21
C GLY A 189 -8.28 12.39 -8.46
N HIS A 190 -9.43 11.90 -8.00
CA HIS A 190 -10.73 12.55 -8.22
C HIS A 190 -10.92 13.75 -7.28
N ALA A 191 -10.24 14.85 -7.60
CA ALA A 191 -10.22 16.09 -6.79
C ALA A 191 -11.61 16.60 -6.34
N PRO A 192 -12.70 16.50 -7.14
CA PRO A 192 -14.03 16.95 -6.69
C PRO A 192 -14.54 16.26 -5.42
N ALA A 193 -14.12 15.02 -5.12
CA ALA A 193 -14.52 14.32 -3.90
C ALA A 193 -13.98 14.98 -2.61
N SER A 194 -12.93 15.81 -2.70
CA SER A 194 -12.39 16.52 -1.52
C SER A 194 -13.46 17.31 -0.77
N ALA A 195 -14.39 17.98 -1.49
CA ALA A 195 -15.46 18.76 -0.89
C ALA A 195 -16.48 17.87 -0.14
N VAL A 196 -16.75 16.66 -0.64
CA VAL A 196 -17.64 15.69 0.02
C VAL A 196 -16.98 15.19 1.30
N LEU A 197 -15.70 14.81 1.22
CA LEU A 197 -14.93 14.35 2.38
C LEU A 197 -14.80 15.43 3.46
N GLU A 198 -14.61 16.69 3.09
CA GLU A 198 -14.59 17.82 4.03
C GLU A 198 -15.88 17.92 4.85
N ASN A 199 -17.03 17.65 4.24
CA ASN A 199 -18.32 17.65 4.95
C ASN A 199 -18.44 16.46 5.91
N LEU A 200 -17.99 15.27 5.49
CA LEU A 200 -18.02 14.07 6.34
C LEU A 200 -17.13 14.19 7.58
N LEU A 201 -15.98 14.88 7.46
CA LEU A 201 -15.05 15.11 8.57
C LEU A 201 -15.61 16.02 9.68
N HIS A 202 -16.73 16.70 9.44
CA HIS A 202 -17.42 17.50 10.44
C HIS A 202 -18.42 16.71 11.32
N ALA A 203 -18.71 15.45 10.97
CA ALA A 203 -19.56 14.55 11.77
C ALA A 203 -18.78 13.95 12.96
N PRO A 204 -19.47 13.38 13.99
CA PRO A 204 -18.80 12.66 15.07
C PRO A 204 -17.86 11.59 14.52
N SER A 205 -16.59 11.63 14.92
CA SER A 205 -15.51 10.86 14.31
C SER A 205 -15.58 9.37 14.68
N GLY A 206 -15.88 8.52 13.70
CA GLY A 206 -15.70 7.06 13.77
C GLY A 206 -14.25 6.64 13.49
N SER A 207 -14.01 5.32 13.41
CA SER A 207 -12.69 4.75 13.14
C SER A 207 -12.12 5.15 11.77
N GLU A 208 -12.98 5.50 10.82
CA GLU A 208 -12.62 5.86 9.45
C GLU A 208 -12.12 7.31 9.29
N TRP A 209 -12.22 8.15 10.33
CA TRP A 209 -11.93 9.59 10.22
C TRP A 209 -10.53 9.87 9.64
N ALA A 210 -9.53 9.10 10.06
CA ALA A 210 -8.15 9.25 9.59
C ALA A 210 -8.01 8.95 8.09
N GLU A 211 -8.69 7.92 7.61
CA GLU A 211 -8.67 7.52 6.20
C GLU A 211 -9.36 8.59 5.34
N LEU A 212 -10.52 9.10 5.78
CA LEU A 212 -11.22 10.20 5.11
C LEU A 212 -10.35 11.47 5.07
N ALA A 213 -9.66 11.79 6.18
CA ALA A 213 -8.80 12.95 6.28
C ALA A 213 -7.56 12.83 5.38
N LEU A 214 -6.93 11.65 5.34
CA LEU A 214 -5.79 11.38 4.46
C LEU A 214 -6.21 11.47 2.99
N ALA A 215 -7.32 10.84 2.62
CA ALA A 215 -7.86 10.92 1.26
C ALA A 215 -8.15 12.36 0.84
N ALA A 216 -8.80 13.14 1.70
CA ALA A 216 -9.10 14.55 1.45
C ALA A 216 -7.81 15.38 1.28
N LEU A 217 -6.78 15.13 2.08
CA LEU A 217 -5.46 15.77 1.93
C LEU A 217 -4.81 15.42 0.59
N CYS A 218 -4.78 14.14 0.21
CA CYS A 218 -4.25 13.68 -1.08
C CYS A 218 -5.01 14.29 -2.27
N LEU A 219 -6.31 14.54 -2.12
CA LEU A 219 -7.16 15.22 -3.10
C LEU A 219 -7.06 16.75 -3.05
N GLY A 220 -6.19 17.32 -2.21
CA GLY A 220 -5.87 18.74 -2.18
C GLY A 220 -6.73 19.60 -1.25
N SER A 221 -7.46 19.01 -0.30
CA SER A 221 -8.23 19.77 0.69
C SER A 221 -7.33 20.69 1.53
N SER A 222 -7.67 21.98 1.55
CA SER A 222 -7.02 22.96 2.43
C SER A 222 -7.62 23.02 3.84
N ARG A 223 -8.73 22.33 4.09
CA ARG A 223 -9.48 22.42 5.37
C ARG A 223 -9.06 21.38 6.40
N VAL A 224 -8.51 20.25 5.95
CA VAL A 224 -8.14 19.14 6.84
C VAL A 224 -7.01 19.54 7.80
N LEU A 225 -5.93 20.18 7.33
CA LEU A 225 -4.82 20.56 8.22
C LEU A 225 -5.26 21.51 9.36
N PRO A 226 -6.05 22.58 9.11
CA PRO A 226 -6.66 23.36 10.19
C PRO A 226 -7.51 22.53 11.17
N LEU A 227 -8.27 21.55 10.67
CA LEU A 227 -9.06 20.65 11.50
C LEU A 227 -8.14 19.78 12.40
N CYS A 228 -7.11 19.17 11.83
CA CYS A 228 -6.09 18.43 12.57
C CYS A 228 -5.45 19.28 13.68
N ARG A 229 -5.08 20.54 13.36
CA ARG A 229 -4.50 21.47 14.33
C ARG A 229 -5.46 21.82 15.47
N THR A 230 -6.75 21.98 15.17
CA THR A 230 -7.79 22.23 16.18
C THR A 230 -7.96 21.01 17.09
N MET A 231 -8.06 19.81 16.52
CA MET A 231 -8.16 18.55 17.27
C MET A 231 -6.96 18.34 18.19
N GLY A 232 -5.74 18.53 17.68
CA GLY A 232 -4.51 18.39 18.46
C GLY A 232 -4.51 19.25 19.73
N ARG A 233 -5.00 20.50 19.62
CA ARG A 233 -5.11 21.45 20.75
C ARG A 233 -6.24 21.12 21.72
N ALA A 234 -7.33 20.52 21.25
CA ALA A 234 -8.54 20.30 22.05
C ALA A 234 -8.33 19.29 23.20
N GLY A 235 -7.22 18.54 23.22
CA GLY A 235 -6.87 17.66 24.34
C GLY A 235 -7.75 16.42 24.52
N GLY A 236 -8.79 16.26 23.69
CA GLY A 236 -9.75 15.16 23.75
C GLY A 236 -9.30 13.88 23.04
N ALA A 237 -10.21 12.91 22.99
CA ALA A 237 -10.06 11.68 22.21
C ALA A 237 -9.94 12.04 20.72
N ASN A 238 -8.71 12.11 20.23
CA ASN A 238 -8.38 12.35 18.84
C ASN A 238 -8.09 11.01 18.17
N SER A 239 -8.13 10.97 16.84
CA SER A 239 -7.64 9.81 16.09
C SER A 239 -6.17 9.53 16.42
N ARG A 240 -5.81 8.24 16.59
CA ARG A 240 -4.43 7.79 16.79
C ARG A 240 -3.50 8.18 15.64
N ASP A 241 -4.07 8.37 14.45
CA ASP A 241 -3.37 8.77 13.23
C ASP A 241 -3.21 10.29 13.07
N LEU A 242 -3.76 11.09 14.00
CA LEU A 242 -3.63 12.54 13.96
C LEU A 242 -2.16 13.01 13.81
N PRO A 243 -1.16 12.44 14.52
CA PRO A 243 0.23 12.82 14.31
C PRO A 243 0.72 12.59 12.87
N ARG A 244 0.33 11.47 12.24
CA ARG A 244 0.70 11.14 10.87
C ARG A 244 0.14 12.17 9.88
N LEU A 245 -1.12 12.55 10.02
CA LEU A 245 -1.76 13.58 9.18
C LEU A 245 -1.07 14.94 9.33
N LEU A 246 -0.73 15.33 10.57
CA LEU A 246 0.04 16.55 10.85
C LEU A 246 1.44 16.50 10.21
N ALA A 247 2.11 15.37 10.24
CA ALA A 247 3.44 15.23 9.62
C ALA A 247 3.40 15.35 8.10
N LEU A 248 2.43 14.69 7.47
CA LEU A 248 2.28 14.68 6.00
C LEU A 248 1.88 16.06 5.46
N ALA A 249 0.95 16.75 6.11
CA ALA A 249 0.40 18.03 5.61
C ALA A 249 1.00 19.29 6.26
N GLY A 250 1.47 19.19 7.50
CA GLY A 250 1.92 20.31 8.32
C GLY A 250 3.30 20.84 7.97
N ASP A 251 3.89 21.67 8.81
CA ASP A 251 5.21 22.26 8.60
C ASP A 251 5.99 22.32 9.92
N GLU A 252 7.21 22.89 9.93
CA GLU A 252 8.07 22.90 11.12
C GLU A 252 7.37 23.49 12.36
N ARG A 253 6.36 24.36 12.16
CA ARG A 253 5.63 25.01 13.25
C ARG A 253 4.67 24.05 13.96
N ASP A 254 4.40 22.88 13.40
CA ASP A 254 3.54 21.86 13.99
C ASP A 254 4.30 20.91 14.94
N TRP A 255 5.63 20.97 14.99
CA TRP A 255 6.43 20.11 15.88
C TRP A 255 6.02 20.20 17.37
N PRO A 256 5.74 21.39 17.96
CA PRO A 256 5.32 21.45 19.37
C PRO A 256 4.01 20.71 19.63
N MET A 257 3.13 20.64 18.62
CA MET A 257 1.90 19.85 18.71
C MET A 257 2.19 18.35 18.71
N LEU A 258 3.14 17.90 17.88
CA LEU A 258 3.61 16.51 17.93
C LEU A 258 4.23 16.18 19.29
N GLN A 259 4.94 17.12 19.92
CA GLN A 259 5.46 16.93 21.28
C GLN A 259 4.34 16.75 22.32
N GLN A 260 3.25 17.53 22.20
CA GLN A 260 2.07 17.38 23.06
C GLN A 260 1.35 16.05 22.85
N LEU A 261 1.25 15.59 21.59
CA LEU A 261 0.66 14.29 21.25
C LEU A 261 1.54 13.13 21.72
N LYS A 262 2.87 13.28 21.66
CA LYS A 262 3.81 12.28 22.21
C LYS A 262 3.58 12.00 23.69
N ALA A 263 3.15 13.01 24.46
CA ALA A 263 2.89 12.85 25.90
C ALA A 263 1.64 12.00 26.21
N ARG A 264 0.84 11.62 25.21
CA ARG A 264 -0.35 10.78 25.38
C ARG A 264 -0.03 9.33 25.00
N PRO A 265 -0.37 8.32 25.83
CA PRO A 265 -0.03 6.93 25.56
C PRO A 265 -0.55 6.38 24.23
N ASP A 266 -1.74 6.79 23.81
CA ASP A 266 -2.42 6.33 22.59
C ASP A 266 -1.83 6.90 21.29
N THR A 267 -1.11 8.03 21.36
CA THR A 267 -0.48 8.68 20.21
C THR A 267 1.04 8.74 20.29
N ALA A 268 1.67 8.17 21.33
CA ALA A 268 3.10 8.34 21.59
C ALA A 268 4.00 7.86 20.43
N LEU A 269 3.81 6.61 20.00
CA LEU A 269 4.59 6.02 18.90
C LEU A 269 4.33 6.76 17.57
N ALA A 270 3.07 6.99 17.23
CA ALA A 270 2.69 7.72 16.02
C ALA A 270 3.26 9.15 16.02
N ALA A 271 3.36 9.81 17.18
CA ALA A 271 3.97 11.13 17.30
C ALA A 271 5.48 11.12 17.10
N LEU A 272 6.19 10.10 17.59
CA LEU A 272 7.63 9.93 17.34
C LEU A 272 7.92 9.71 15.85
N GLU A 273 7.16 8.83 15.20
CA GLU A 273 7.27 8.60 13.76
C GLU A 273 6.95 9.89 12.97
N ALA A 274 5.87 10.56 13.35
CA ALA A 274 5.45 11.83 12.78
C ALA A 274 6.51 12.93 12.93
N MET A 275 7.32 12.95 14.00
CA MET A 275 8.43 13.91 14.13
C MET A 275 9.48 13.67 13.05
N GLY A 276 9.79 12.40 12.75
CA GLY A 276 10.70 12.03 11.66
C GLY A 276 10.16 12.45 10.27
N ILE A 277 8.87 12.19 10.04
CA ILE A 277 8.18 12.54 8.79
C ILE A 277 7.97 14.06 8.66
N LEU A 278 7.70 14.77 9.75
CA LEU A 278 7.63 16.23 9.70
C LEU A 278 9.02 16.79 9.41
N GLY A 279 10.04 16.20 10.02
CA GLY A 279 11.44 16.52 9.79
C GLY A 279 11.90 17.82 10.45
N ALA A 280 11.16 18.36 11.42
CA ALA A 280 11.55 19.59 12.11
C ALA A 280 12.88 19.39 12.85
N VAL A 281 13.93 20.13 12.49
CA VAL A 281 15.29 19.96 13.05
C VAL A 281 15.30 20.15 14.57
N GLU A 282 14.41 20.99 15.09
CA GLU A 282 14.19 21.23 16.51
C GLU A 282 13.72 19.99 17.28
N ALA A 283 13.18 18.98 16.60
CA ALA A 283 12.75 17.72 17.23
C ALA A 283 13.92 16.77 17.55
N ILE A 284 15.11 16.97 16.95
CA ILE A 284 16.26 16.06 17.10
C ILE A 284 16.66 15.84 18.57
N PRO A 285 16.82 16.88 19.41
CA PRO A 285 17.10 16.69 20.84
C PRO A 285 16.02 15.87 21.55
N CYS A 286 14.74 16.12 21.26
CA CYS A 286 13.63 15.38 21.85
C CYS A 286 13.65 13.89 21.47
N LEU A 287 14.02 13.57 20.22
CA LEU A 287 14.14 12.20 19.75
C LEU A 287 15.35 11.49 20.37
N MET A 288 16.49 12.19 20.53
CA MET A 288 17.66 11.63 21.23
C MET A 288 17.38 11.38 22.72
N ASP A 289 16.60 12.26 23.36
CA ASP A 289 16.18 12.03 24.74
C ASP A 289 15.31 10.77 24.89
N GLU A 290 14.47 10.46 23.89
CA GLU A 290 13.66 9.25 23.88
C GLU A 290 14.50 7.96 23.85
N LEU A 291 15.70 8.00 23.27
CA LEU A 291 16.62 6.85 23.26
C LEU A 291 17.12 6.46 24.65
N ALA A 292 17.02 7.35 25.66
CA ALA A 292 17.34 7.04 27.05
C ALA A 292 16.18 6.36 27.81
N GLY A 293 14.99 6.27 27.22
CA GLY A 293 13.82 5.67 27.87
C GLY A 293 13.89 4.14 27.94
N ASP A 294 13.10 3.55 28.84
CA ASP A 294 13.07 2.10 29.05
C ASP A 294 12.30 1.34 27.96
N ALA A 295 11.33 2.00 27.31
CA ALA A 295 10.47 1.40 26.29
C ALA A 295 11.22 1.14 24.97
N ARG A 296 11.48 -0.15 24.67
CA ARG A 296 12.20 -0.57 23.46
C ARG A 296 11.58 -0.04 22.17
N GLU A 297 10.25 -0.13 22.04
CA GLU A 297 9.52 0.32 20.85
C GLU A 297 9.70 1.82 20.60
N HIS A 298 9.59 2.63 21.66
CA HIS A 298 9.82 4.06 21.58
C HIS A 298 11.24 4.39 21.11
N ARG A 299 12.25 3.69 21.64
CA ARG A 299 13.65 3.87 21.20
C ARG A 299 13.82 3.54 19.71
N LEU A 300 13.22 2.45 19.23
CA LEU A 300 13.30 2.05 17.83
C LEU A 300 12.64 3.07 16.90
N VAL A 301 11.44 3.54 17.23
CA VAL A 301 10.74 4.55 16.43
C VAL A 301 11.49 5.89 16.46
N ALA A 302 12.01 6.30 17.61
CA ALA A 302 12.82 7.52 17.72
C ALA A 302 14.12 7.43 16.91
N ALA A 303 14.81 6.27 16.95
CA ALA A 303 16.00 6.02 16.15
C ALA A 303 15.69 6.01 14.64
N GLY A 304 14.55 5.42 14.24
CA GLY A 304 14.05 5.47 12.87
C GLY A 304 13.77 6.90 12.40
N ALA A 305 13.09 7.71 13.24
CA ALA A 305 12.84 9.12 12.98
C ALA A 305 14.13 9.93 12.85
N LEU A 306 15.10 9.72 13.75
CA LEU A 306 16.42 10.35 13.67
C LEU A 306 17.13 9.97 12.36
N ASN A 307 17.13 8.69 11.99
CA ASN A 307 17.74 8.23 10.74
C ASN A 307 17.07 8.86 9.51
N LEU A 308 15.73 8.91 9.52
CA LEU A 308 14.95 9.53 8.45
C LEU A 308 15.29 11.02 8.28
N MET A 309 15.43 11.76 9.37
CA MET A 309 15.75 13.19 9.33
C MET A 309 17.19 13.46 8.92
N THR A 310 18.12 12.69 9.50
CA THR A 310 19.55 13.00 9.46
C THR A 310 20.31 12.28 8.35
N GLY A 311 19.78 11.16 7.84
CA GLY A 311 20.48 10.27 6.92
C GLY A 311 21.76 9.68 7.53
N ALA A 312 21.87 9.62 8.86
CA ALA A 312 23.12 9.26 9.54
C ALA A 312 23.52 7.79 9.32
N GLY A 313 22.57 6.91 9.03
CA GLY A 313 22.84 5.49 8.79
C GLY A 313 23.40 4.75 10.00
N LEU A 314 23.17 5.26 11.21
CA LEU A 314 23.65 4.64 12.45
C LEU A 314 22.79 3.40 12.71
N GLN A 315 23.43 2.24 12.65
CA GLN A 315 22.76 0.94 12.69
C GLN A 315 23.31 0.09 13.84
N GLN A 316 22.51 -0.85 14.31
CA GLN A 316 22.90 -1.91 15.22
C GLN A 316 22.44 -3.25 14.66
N VAL A 317 23.20 -4.31 14.94
CA VAL A 317 22.82 -5.68 14.57
C VAL A 317 22.14 -6.33 15.77
N VAL A 318 20.93 -6.81 15.57
CA VAL A 318 20.15 -7.56 16.56
C VAL A 318 20.01 -8.99 16.06
N GLN A 319 20.41 -9.95 16.89
CA GLN A 319 20.22 -11.36 16.62
C GLN A 319 18.78 -11.74 16.97
N VAL A 320 18.05 -12.31 16.01
CA VAL A 320 16.69 -12.80 16.19
C VAL A 320 16.70 -14.32 16.06
N PRO A 321 16.22 -15.05 17.08
CA PRO A 321 16.08 -16.50 16.99
C PRO A 321 15.25 -16.90 15.78
N THR A 322 15.66 -17.96 15.10
CA THR A 322 14.89 -18.65 14.06
C THR A 322 13.83 -19.54 14.69
N GLU A 323 12.81 -19.94 13.91
CA GLU A 323 11.77 -20.87 14.37
C GLU A 323 12.34 -22.25 14.68
N ASP A 324 13.38 -22.66 13.93
CA ASP A 324 14.20 -23.83 14.23
C ASP A 324 15.35 -23.41 15.17
N GLU A 325 15.42 -24.02 16.36
CA GLU A 325 16.48 -23.75 17.34
C GLU A 325 17.87 -24.22 16.88
N ASP A 326 17.92 -25.14 15.90
CA ASP A 326 19.16 -25.63 15.31
C ASP A 326 19.70 -24.68 14.21
N ASP A 327 18.87 -23.77 13.71
CA ASP A 327 19.30 -22.74 12.76
C ASP A 327 20.03 -21.58 13.46
N PRO A 328 21.06 -21.00 12.81
CA PRO A 328 21.73 -19.83 13.37
C PRO A 328 20.75 -18.65 13.43
N PRO A 329 20.80 -17.83 14.50
CA PRO A 329 19.93 -16.67 14.62
C PRO A 329 20.11 -15.73 13.43
N ARG A 330 18.99 -15.18 12.96
CA ARG A 330 18.98 -14.21 11.86
C ARG A 330 19.52 -12.87 12.35
N GLU A 331 20.45 -12.30 11.61
CA GLU A 331 20.93 -10.94 11.85
C GLU A 331 19.96 -9.91 11.26
N LEU A 332 19.32 -9.11 12.11
CA LEU A 332 18.55 -7.94 11.69
C LEU A 332 19.35 -6.67 11.92
N ARG A 333 19.42 -5.83 10.88
CA ARG A 333 20.01 -4.49 10.97
C ARG A 333 18.92 -3.47 11.24
N LEU A 334 18.99 -2.83 12.40
CA LEU A 334 18.02 -1.83 12.84
C LEU A 334 18.71 -0.49 13.08
N PRO A 335 17.97 0.64 13.05
CA PRO A 335 18.51 1.91 13.54
C PRO A 335 19.09 1.77 14.95
N SER A 336 20.26 2.36 15.17
CA SER A 336 20.93 2.31 16.47
C SER A 336 20.08 3.01 17.52
N THR A 337 19.81 2.32 18.63
CA THR A 337 19.10 2.89 19.79
C THR A 337 20.05 3.44 20.86
N ASP A 338 21.36 3.47 20.59
CA ASP A 338 22.36 3.99 21.53
C ASP A 338 22.39 5.52 21.49
N ARG A 339 21.93 6.14 22.57
CA ARG A 339 21.94 7.60 22.75
C ARG A 339 23.33 8.21 22.62
N ALA A 340 24.37 7.57 23.16
CA ALA A 340 25.72 8.14 23.16
C ALA A 340 26.29 8.23 21.74
N VAL A 341 26.00 7.22 20.91
CA VAL A 341 26.36 7.20 19.49
C VAL A 341 25.67 8.35 18.73
N TRP A 342 24.37 8.57 18.99
CA TRP A 342 23.63 9.69 18.41
C TRP A 342 24.12 11.06 18.89
N GLU A 343 24.40 11.22 20.18
CA GLU A 343 24.92 12.48 20.74
C GLU A 343 26.29 12.85 20.14
N GLN A 344 27.17 11.86 20.00
CA GLN A 344 28.47 12.06 19.37
C GLN A 344 28.31 12.46 17.89
N TRP A 345 27.49 11.73 17.14
CA TRP A 345 27.21 12.05 15.75
C TRP A 345 26.62 13.46 15.61
N TRP A 346 25.63 13.80 16.44
CA TRP A 346 24.99 15.12 16.41
C TRP A 346 25.96 16.24 16.73
N LYS A 347 26.84 16.06 17.72
CA LYS A 347 27.88 17.05 18.06
C LYS A 347 28.79 17.37 16.87
N GLU A 348 29.14 16.36 16.08
CA GLU A 348 30.00 16.48 14.89
C GLU A 348 29.27 17.06 13.67
N HIS A 349 27.97 16.79 13.53
CA HIS A 349 27.22 17.03 12.30
C HIS A 349 26.18 18.17 12.37
N ARG A 350 25.81 18.64 13.57
CA ARG A 350 24.76 19.67 13.78
C ARG A 350 24.97 20.96 13.00
N SER A 351 26.21 21.32 12.68
CA SER A 351 26.51 22.52 11.88
C SER A 351 25.90 22.46 10.48
N ARG A 352 25.74 21.25 9.90
CA ARG A 352 25.11 21.02 8.60
C ARG A 352 23.61 21.33 8.61
N PHE A 353 22.99 21.35 9.79
CA PHE A 353 21.56 21.62 9.97
C PHE A 353 21.27 23.08 10.35
N GLN A 354 22.29 23.94 10.43
CA GLN A 354 22.09 25.36 10.73
C GLN A 354 21.31 26.04 9.60
N GLY A 355 20.21 26.71 9.96
CA GLY A 355 19.32 27.37 9.01
C GLY A 355 18.36 26.43 8.28
N ILE A 356 18.46 25.11 8.50
CA ILE A 356 17.49 24.13 8.00
C ILE A 356 16.34 24.02 9.00
N LYS A 357 15.12 24.26 8.52
CA LYS A 357 13.91 24.10 9.35
C LYS A 357 13.39 22.67 9.33
N ARG A 358 13.30 22.10 8.13
CA ARG A 358 12.88 20.72 7.89
C ARG A 358 14.00 19.98 7.20
N ALA A 359 14.38 18.84 7.75
CA ALA A 359 15.40 17.96 7.21
C ALA A 359 14.82 16.60 6.80
N ARG A 360 15.35 16.06 5.72
CA ARG A 360 15.09 14.69 5.25
C ARG A 360 16.38 14.12 4.71
N LEU A 361 16.78 12.96 5.21
CA LEU A 361 18.02 12.26 4.83
C LEU A 361 19.25 13.18 4.83
N GLY A 362 19.34 14.08 5.83
CA GLY A 362 20.47 14.99 6.02
C GLY A 362 20.49 16.23 5.12
N LYS A 363 19.45 16.44 4.31
CA LYS A 363 19.29 17.59 3.41
C LYS A 363 18.07 18.44 3.85
N PRO A 364 17.99 19.73 3.45
CA PRO A 364 16.74 20.47 3.54
C PRO A 364 15.61 19.71 2.82
N TYR A 365 14.46 19.57 3.47
CA TYR A 365 13.32 18.89 2.89
C TYR A 365 12.86 19.60 1.61
N ALA A 366 12.67 18.81 0.55
CA ALA A 366 12.01 19.20 -0.68
C ALA A 366 11.00 18.11 -1.09
N VAL A 367 10.07 18.42 -1.98
CA VAL A 367 9.06 17.44 -2.45
C VAL A 367 9.76 16.26 -3.13
N GLU A 368 10.88 16.51 -3.79
CA GLU A 368 11.76 15.52 -4.40
C GLU A 368 12.29 14.50 -3.40
N SER A 369 12.44 14.86 -2.12
CA SER A 369 12.86 13.91 -1.08
C SER A 369 11.84 12.78 -0.92
N SER A 370 10.54 13.08 -0.99
CA SER A 370 9.50 12.04 -0.94
C SER A 370 9.51 11.18 -2.21
N LEU A 371 9.92 11.72 -3.37
CA LEU A 371 10.11 10.93 -4.60
C LEU A 371 11.35 10.04 -4.53
N GLU A 372 12.44 10.52 -3.94
CA GLU A 372 13.64 9.71 -3.67
C GLU A 372 13.28 8.50 -2.79
N GLU A 373 12.51 8.72 -1.71
CA GLU A 373 12.02 7.64 -0.84
C GLU A 373 11.06 6.69 -1.58
N LEU A 374 10.11 7.21 -2.35
CA LEU A 374 9.16 6.38 -3.10
C LEU A 374 9.86 5.47 -4.14
N ALA A 375 10.95 5.96 -4.72
CA ALA A 375 11.69 5.30 -5.79
C ALA A 375 12.84 4.41 -5.30
N SER A 376 13.29 4.54 -4.06
CA SER A 376 14.43 3.75 -3.54
C SER A 376 14.09 2.25 -3.62
N PRO A 377 14.96 1.41 -4.19
CA PRO A 377 14.76 -0.05 -4.22
C PRO A 377 14.55 -0.65 -2.82
N GLU A 378 15.23 -0.11 -1.81
CA GLU A 378 15.25 -0.58 -0.43
C GLU A 378 14.13 0.01 0.44
N SER A 379 13.26 0.85 -0.12
CA SER A 379 12.15 1.41 0.67
C SER A 379 11.06 0.39 0.90
N SER A 380 10.73 0.17 2.17
CA SER A 380 9.65 -0.73 2.59
C SER A 380 8.30 -0.28 2.01
N ARG A 381 7.37 -1.23 1.92
CA ARG A 381 5.99 -0.99 1.47
C ARG A 381 5.33 0.21 2.17
N GLU A 382 5.44 0.28 3.49
CA GLU A 382 4.85 1.36 4.28
C GLU A 382 5.53 2.71 4.04
N THR A 383 6.87 2.71 3.88
CA THR A 383 7.63 3.92 3.49
C THR A 383 7.14 4.45 2.15
N ARG A 384 6.91 3.55 1.18
CA ARG A 384 6.44 3.91 -0.16
C ARG A 384 5.01 4.42 -0.15
N LYS A 385 4.08 3.79 0.59
CA LYS A 385 2.70 4.30 0.79
C LYS A 385 2.71 5.71 1.37
N ARG A 386 3.48 5.93 2.43
CA ARG A 386 3.65 7.23 3.08
C ARG A 386 4.25 8.26 2.12
N ALA A 387 5.31 7.90 1.40
CA ALA A 387 6.01 8.77 0.47
C ALA A 387 5.10 9.19 -0.71
N TRP A 388 4.30 8.27 -1.24
CA TRP A 388 3.28 8.60 -2.25
C TRP A 388 2.24 9.58 -1.72
N ALA A 389 1.71 9.35 -0.51
CA ALA A 389 0.75 10.27 0.10
C ALA A 389 1.36 11.66 0.35
N GLU A 390 2.61 11.71 0.88
CA GLU A 390 3.32 12.97 1.09
C GLU A 390 3.54 13.71 -0.24
N LEU A 391 3.92 13.02 -1.32
CA LEU A 391 4.04 13.60 -2.66
C LEU A 391 2.73 14.20 -3.13
N ALA A 392 1.62 13.47 -3.06
CA ALA A 392 0.30 13.94 -3.48
C ALA A 392 -0.10 15.22 -2.72
N ILE A 393 0.04 15.19 -1.39
CA ILE A 393 -0.33 16.30 -0.50
C ILE A 393 0.54 17.54 -0.76
N ARG A 394 1.85 17.36 -0.89
CA ARG A 394 2.82 18.47 -0.95
C ARG A 394 2.93 19.10 -2.33
N SER A 395 2.84 18.29 -3.38
CA SER A 395 2.86 18.78 -4.76
C SER A 395 1.50 19.34 -5.20
N ARG A 396 0.41 18.95 -4.53
CA ARG A 396 -0.98 19.17 -5.00
C ARG A 396 -1.21 18.66 -6.42
N HIS A 397 -0.45 17.65 -6.79
CA HIS A 397 -0.54 16.95 -8.05
C HIS A 397 -0.86 15.49 -7.77
N HIS A 398 -1.43 14.82 -8.75
CA HIS A 398 -1.80 13.42 -8.65
C HIS A 398 -1.21 12.65 -9.82
N VAL A 399 -0.56 11.54 -9.50
CA VAL A 399 -0.14 10.52 -10.46
C VAL A 399 -0.71 9.20 -9.96
N GLY A 400 -1.58 8.58 -10.78
CA GLY A 400 -2.16 7.29 -10.48
C GLY A 400 -1.07 6.23 -10.38
N MET A 401 -0.92 5.64 -9.20
CA MET A 401 0.08 4.61 -8.94
C MET A 401 -0.34 3.79 -7.72
N ASP A 402 -0.38 2.47 -7.84
CA ASP A 402 -0.48 1.55 -6.71
C ASP A 402 0.92 1.03 -6.36
N VAL A 403 1.41 1.32 -5.15
CA VAL A 403 2.73 0.87 -4.66
C VAL A 403 2.83 -0.65 -4.46
N GLU A 404 1.69 -1.35 -4.48
CA GLU A 404 1.59 -2.81 -4.38
C GLU A 404 1.20 -3.47 -5.71
N GLY A 405 0.88 -2.67 -6.73
CA GLY A 405 0.47 -3.15 -8.05
C GLY A 405 1.65 -3.69 -8.87
N PRO A 406 1.47 -3.98 -10.17
CA PRO A 406 2.55 -4.45 -11.03
C PRO A 406 3.73 -3.47 -11.10
N VAL A 407 4.97 -3.98 -11.07
CA VAL A 407 6.21 -3.18 -11.07
C VAL A 407 6.28 -2.25 -12.27
N LEU A 408 5.79 -2.68 -13.43
CA LEU A 408 5.72 -1.85 -14.63
C LEU A 408 4.89 -0.58 -14.40
N GLY A 409 3.69 -0.71 -13.81
CA GLY A 409 2.82 0.41 -13.49
C GLY A 409 3.44 1.36 -12.47
N GLN A 410 4.14 0.81 -11.47
CA GLN A 410 4.90 1.59 -10.50
C GLN A 410 6.03 2.42 -11.17
N LYS A 411 6.81 1.79 -12.06
CA LYS A 411 7.89 2.47 -12.81
C LYS A 411 7.34 3.58 -13.72
N GLN A 412 6.18 3.38 -14.35
CA GLN A 412 5.49 4.40 -15.13
C GLN A 412 5.06 5.59 -14.25
N GLY A 413 4.42 5.33 -13.10
CA GLY A 413 4.04 6.37 -12.14
C GLY A 413 5.25 7.18 -11.65
N LEU A 414 6.36 6.52 -11.31
CA LEU A 414 7.61 7.18 -10.94
C LEU A 414 8.16 8.07 -12.08
N ALA A 415 8.06 7.62 -13.34
CA ALA A 415 8.48 8.40 -14.49
C ALA A 415 7.62 9.66 -14.69
N GLU A 416 6.30 9.56 -14.50
CA GLU A 416 5.39 10.71 -14.56
C GLU A 416 5.68 11.72 -13.44
N TRP A 417 5.90 11.26 -12.20
CA TRP A 417 6.34 12.12 -11.11
C TRP A 417 7.63 12.88 -11.43
N ARG A 418 8.64 12.18 -11.96
CA ARG A 418 9.92 12.80 -12.37
C ARG A 418 9.72 13.85 -13.47
N LYS A 419 8.78 13.64 -14.40
CA LYS A 419 8.45 14.63 -15.43
C LYS A 419 7.76 15.86 -14.83
N HIS A 420 6.87 15.66 -13.85
CA HIS A 420 6.17 16.76 -13.20
C HIS A 420 7.12 17.65 -12.38
N LEU A 421 7.96 17.08 -11.51
CA LEU A 421 8.86 17.86 -10.63
C LEU A 421 10.03 18.55 -11.36
N ARG A 422 10.30 18.19 -12.63
CA ARG A 422 11.30 18.88 -13.46
C ARG A 422 10.76 20.13 -14.18
N ARG A 423 9.45 20.32 -14.21
CA ARG A 423 8.78 21.47 -14.83
C ARG A 423 8.62 22.59 -13.81
#